data_AF-A0A816RAE7-F1
#
_entry.id   AF-A0A816RAE7-F1
#
_cell.length_a   1.000
_cell.length_b   1.000
_cell.length_c   1.000
_cell.angle_alpha   90.00
_cell.angle_beta   90.00
_cell.angle_gamma   90.00
#
_symmetry.space_group_name_H-M   'P 1'
#
loop_
_entity.id
_entity.type
_entity.pdbx_description
1 polymer ?
#
loop_
_entity_poly.entity_id
_entity_poly.type
_entity_poly.pdbx_seq_one_letter_code
_entity_poly.pdbx_strand_id
1 'polypeptide(L)'
;MTEYYMIDDHISVEVAHSEDDPDAASEQHENSAPKQSDSPTVAALSNENIDNQAATAKYLVKVCWSKHRSSIDAGAFGVFIIIAMILGILTVCFTSPNLTVQKCGLKLKETPRQPISYKYGPRSVAVGDFNNDSWSDMVVANHAVNAVAIYFGQNSSSFSTPIQYPTGNGSTPYIVAVGDFNTDSILDIAVANFGSNSIGVFLGYGNGSFEKRAELSIGSSRPIFIGFFDLNNDTTLDIITANYGTQSISILFGYGNGNFSSPTSYSTDYDSFPSSVVTGDFNNDNYLDLAISNYGTDNVQILFGNESGTFAAVIRLSTGLGSHPNSITVGHFNQDVYLDIAVANYGTNQIGILLNNGNGTFANQVNYSTGSASL
;
A
#
# COMPACT_ATOMS: atom_id res chain seq x y z
N MET A 1 6.64 16.89 -31.05
CA MET A 1 7.57 15.96 -30.36
C MET A 1 7.84 16.61 -29.03
N THR A 2 7.26 16.07 -27.96
CA THR A 2 7.33 16.64 -26.60
C THR A 2 8.01 15.59 -25.74
N GLU A 3 9.22 15.86 -25.30
CA GLU A 3 9.90 15.10 -24.25
C GLU A 3 9.47 15.68 -22.90
N TYR A 4 9.10 14.80 -21.97
CA TYR A 4 8.77 15.14 -20.59
C TYR A 4 9.92 14.65 -19.71
N TYR A 5 10.48 15.55 -18.90
CA TYR A 5 11.32 15.17 -17.77
C TYR A 5 10.53 15.37 -16.48
N MET A 6 10.43 14.31 -15.70
CA MET A 6 9.83 14.30 -14.37
C MET A 6 10.83 14.86 -13.36
N ILE A 7 10.45 15.94 -12.68
CA ILE A 7 11.01 16.34 -11.39
C ILE A 7 9.81 16.54 -10.47
N ASP A 8 9.91 15.98 -9.26
CA ASP A 8 8.85 15.76 -8.28
C ASP A 8 7.77 16.85 -8.12
N ASP A 9 6.57 16.34 -7.82
CA ASP A 9 5.38 17.02 -7.28
C ASP A 9 4.68 18.10 -8.13
N HIS A 10 3.76 17.61 -8.99
CA HIS A 10 2.50 18.21 -9.43
C HIS A 10 2.35 19.74 -9.33
N ILE A 11 2.64 20.43 -10.43
CA ILE A 11 1.98 21.68 -10.81
C ILE A 11 1.38 21.46 -12.21
N SER A 12 0.06 21.38 -12.29
CA SER A 12 -0.70 21.52 -13.54
C SER A 12 -1.40 22.88 -13.52
N VAL A 13 -1.07 23.76 -14.46
CA VAL A 13 -1.70 25.07 -14.62
C VAL A 13 -2.81 24.96 -15.67
N GLU A 14 -4.03 25.24 -15.26
CA GLU A 14 -5.17 25.40 -16.17
C GLU A 14 -5.28 26.88 -16.57
N VAL A 15 -5.26 27.15 -17.87
CA VAL A 15 -5.44 28.50 -18.43
C VAL A 15 -6.91 28.64 -18.82
N ALA A 16 -7.68 29.42 -18.06
CA ALA A 16 -8.99 29.87 -18.50
C ALA A 16 -8.82 31.14 -19.35
N HIS A 17 -9.28 31.10 -20.61
CA HIS A 17 -9.51 32.29 -21.43
C HIS A 17 -10.99 32.69 -21.29
N SER A 18 -11.26 33.96 -21.04
CA SER A 18 -12.61 34.54 -21.21
C SER A 18 -12.75 35.04 -22.65
N GLU A 19 -13.78 34.59 -23.35
CA GLU A 19 -14.15 34.98 -24.72
C GLU A 19 -14.71 36.41 -24.82
N ASP A 20 -14.83 36.85 -26.09
CA ASP A 20 -15.38 38.08 -26.71
C ASP A 20 -14.28 39.08 -27.18
N ASP A 21 -14.10 39.42 -28.47
CA ASP A 21 -14.99 39.44 -29.67
C ASP A 21 -14.11 39.47 -30.98
N PRO A 22 -14.63 39.52 -32.23
CA PRO A 22 -14.23 38.71 -33.39
C PRO A 22 -13.35 39.50 -34.41
N ASP A 23 -13.08 38.90 -35.57
CA ASP A 23 -12.35 39.46 -36.71
C ASP A 23 -10.81 39.54 -36.61
N ALA A 24 -10.13 38.48 -37.07
CA ALA A 24 -9.07 38.59 -38.09
C ALA A 24 -8.58 37.19 -38.53
N ALA A 25 -8.52 37.00 -39.84
CA ALA A 25 -8.23 35.75 -40.52
C ALA A 25 -6.74 35.54 -40.86
N SER A 26 -6.40 34.26 -41.06
CA SER A 26 -5.55 33.66 -42.11
C SER A 26 -4.00 33.67 -42.04
N GLU A 27 -3.47 32.52 -42.53
CA GLU A 27 -2.10 32.15 -43.01
C GLU A 27 -1.08 31.67 -41.95
N GLN A 28 -0.58 30.42 -41.90
CA GLN A 28 0.09 29.47 -42.83
C GLN A 28 1.65 29.47 -42.78
N HIS A 29 2.18 28.25 -42.62
CA HIS A 29 3.49 27.67 -43.02
C HIS A 29 4.80 27.81 -42.18
N GLU A 30 5.27 26.61 -41.76
CA GLU A 30 6.59 25.95 -41.94
C GLU A 30 7.89 26.28 -41.16
N ASN A 31 8.39 25.21 -40.52
CA ASN A 31 9.74 24.63 -40.51
C ASN A 31 10.97 25.36 -39.90
N SER A 32 11.61 24.61 -38.98
CA SER A 32 13.04 24.22 -38.93
C SER A 32 13.82 24.56 -37.65
N ALA A 33 14.57 23.55 -37.16
CA ALA A 33 15.61 23.59 -36.13
C ALA A 33 16.97 23.21 -36.79
N PRO A 34 18.13 23.03 -36.10
CA PRO A 34 18.55 23.41 -34.73
C PRO A 34 19.96 24.07 -34.68
N LYS A 35 20.44 24.56 -33.51
CA LYS A 35 21.88 24.59 -33.13
C LYS A 35 22.18 25.00 -31.66
N GLN A 36 22.91 24.09 -30.98
CA GLN A 36 23.97 24.13 -29.94
C GLN A 36 24.25 25.32 -28.97
N SER A 37 24.45 24.89 -27.70
CA SER A 37 25.44 25.23 -26.66
C SER A 37 25.60 26.66 -26.12
N ASP A 38 25.35 26.84 -24.82
CA ASP A 38 26.42 27.06 -23.82
C ASP A 38 25.82 27.24 -22.40
N SER A 39 26.41 26.55 -21.42
CA SER A 39 26.13 26.71 -19.99
C SER A 39 26.88 27.92 -19.42
N PRO A 40 26.36 28.55 -18.35
CA PRO A 40 27.26 28.99 -17.29
C PRO A 40 26.80 28.60 -15.88
N THR A 41 27.80 28.15 -15.13
CA THR A 41 27.92 27.94 -13.69
C THR A 41 27.64 29.20 -12.87
N VAL A 42 26.90 29.11 -11.75
CA VAL A 42 27.07 30.03 -10.60
C VAL A 42 26.82 29.31 -9.25
N ALA A 43 27.92 29.22 -8.50
CA ALA A 43 28.15 29.28 -7.05
C ALA A 43 27.09 28.78 -6.04
N ALA A 44 27.53 27.80 -5.25
CA ALA A 44 27.05 27.52 -3.91
C ALA A 44 27.35 28.67 -2.95
N LEU A 45 26.38 29.00 -2.09
CA LEU A 45 26.59 29.74 -0.84
C LEU A 45 25.95 28.96 0.31
N SER A 46 26.80 28.57 1.24
CA SER A 46 26.53 28.03 2.56
C SER A 46 25.87 29.06 3.48
N ASN A 47 24.97 28.62 4.35
CA ASN A 47 24.74 29.11 5.73
C ASN A 47 23.84 28.06 6.42
N GLU A 48 24.39 27.22 7.29
CA GLU A 48 24.42 27.40 8.76
C GLU A 48 23.03 27.50 9.41
N ASN A 49 22.70 26.43 10.15
CA ASN A 49 21.80 26.31 11.29
C ASN A 49 20.70 27.37 11.44
N ILE A 50 19.49 27.02 11.01
CA ILE A 50 18.26 27.49 11.66
C ILE A 50 17.36 26.25 11.88
N ASP A 51 17.39 25.74 13.10
CA ASP A 51 16.29 24.97 13.65
C ASP A 51 15.02 25.82 13.57
N ASN A 52 14.01 25.34 12.85
CA ASN A 52 12.61 25.58 13.22
C ASN A 52 11.67 24.70 12.41
N GLN A 53 10.84 23.96 13.14
CA GLN A 53 9.60 23.38 12.65
C GLN A 53 8.74 24.48 12.02
N ALA A 54 8.69 24.54 10.69
CA ALA A 54 7.75 25.39 9.97
C ALA A 54 7.24 24.64 8.75
N ALA A 55 5.96 24.28 8.79
CA ALA A 55 5.24 23.70 7.67
C ALA A 55 5.36 24.62 6.44
N THR A 56 5.98 24.13 5.37
CA THR A 56 6.05 24.82 4.08
C THR A 56 4.67 24.79 3.42
N ALA A 57 3.91 25.88 3.56
CA ALA A 57 2.71 26.11 2.77
C ALA A 57 3.11 26.46 1.31
N LYS A 58 2.66 25.65 0.34
CA LYS A 58 2.77 25.97 -1.09
C LYS A 58 1.75 27.07 -1.42
N TYR A 59 2.20 28.21 -1.97
CA TYR A 59 1.33 29.32 -2.37
C TYR A 59 1.38 29.54 -3.89
N LEU A 60 0.22 29.73 -4.52
CA LEU A 60 0.10 30.17 -5.91
C LEU A 60 0.02 31.71 -5.94
N VAL A 61 0.95 32.38 -6.63
CA VAL A 61 0.91 33.85 -6.81
C VAL A 61 0.45 34.17 -8.24
N LYS A 62 -0.73 34.78 -8.38
CA LYS A 62 -1.22 35.32 -9.66
C LYS A 62 -0.77 36.78 -9.79
N VAL A 63 0.14 37.07 -10.70
CA VAL A 63 0.57 38.44 -11.03
C VAL A 63 -0.31 38.97 -12.15
N CYS A 64 -1.16 39.96 -11.86
CA CYS A 64 -1.97 40.65 -12.88
C CYS A 64 -1.26 41.93 -13.32
N TRP A 65 -1.11 42.12 -14.64
CA TRP A 65 -0.64 43.36 -15.24
C TRP A 65 -1.85 44.16 -15.74
N SER A 66 -1.94 45.46 -15.40
CA SER A 66 -2.89 46.35 -16.05
C SER A 66 -2.26 46.86 -17.36
N LYS A 67 -2.91 46.56 -18.49
CA LYS A 67 -2.56 47.16 -19.78
C LYS A 67 -2.99 48.63 -19.77
N HIS A 68 -2.03 49.55 -19.63
CA HIS A 68 -2.14 50.85 -20.30
C HIS A 68 -0.77 51.22 -20.91
N ARG A 69 -0.84 51.48 -22.24
CA ARG A 69 0.15 51.98 -23.22
C ARG A 69 1.32 52.81 -22.63
N SER A 70 2.53 52.88 -23.19
CA SER A 70 3.07 52.60 -24.54
C SER A 70 4.61 52.67 -24.45
N SER A 71 5.30 51.89 -25.30
CA SER A 71 6.74 52.05 -25.68
C SER A 71 7.76 52.25 -24.55
N ILE A 72 8.33 51.17 -24.02
CA ILE A 72 9.61 51.20 -23.29
C ILE A 72 10.41 49.93 -23.61
N ASP A 73 11.69 50.11 -23.95
CA ASP A 73 12.66 49.10 -24.37
C ASP A 73 12.81 47.91 -23.41
N ALA A 74 12.92 46.72 -23.99
CA ALA A 74 13.03 45.42 -23.31
C ALA A 74 14.41 45.14 -22.64
N GLY A 75 15.10 46.17 -22.15
CA GLY A 75 16.51 46.09 -21.77
C GLY A 75 16.88 46.17 -20.29
N ALA A 76 15.97 46.51 -19.36
CA ALA A 76 16.39 46.86 -17.99
C ALA A 76 15.36 46.63 -16.87
N PHE A 77 14.73 45.45 -16.79
CA PHE A 77 13.94 45.07 -15.61
C PHE A 77 14.52 43.83 -14.94
N GLY A 78 15.49 44.04 -14.04
CA GLY A 78 15.84 43.05 -13.03
C GLY A 78 14.75 43.02 -11.96
N VAL A 79 13.86 42.04 -12.02
CA VAL A 79 12.85 41.82 -10.98
C VAL A 79 13.52 41.08 -9.82
N PHE A 80 13.83 41.80 -8.74
CA PHE A 80 14.27 41.17 -7.49
C PHE A 80 13.06 40.97 -6.58
N ILE A 81 12.64 39.72 -6.39
CA ILE A 81 11.63 39.35 -5.39
C ILE A 81 12.38 39.11 -4.08
N ILE A 82 12.34 40.05 -3.15
CA ILE A 82 12.81 39.84 -1.78
C ILE A 82 11.62 39.30 -0.97
N ILE A 83 11.69 38.04 -0.54
CA ILE A 83 10.70 37.42 0.35
C ILE A 83 11.16 37.67 1.79
N ALA A 84 10.52 38.62 2.48
CA ALA A 84 10.72 38.83 3.91
C ALA A 84 9.47 38.33 4.66
N MET A 85 9.60 37.25 5.43
CA MET A 85 8.56 36.79 6.35
C MET A 85 8.80 37.40 7.73
N ILE A 86 8.14 38.53 8.01
CA ILE A 86 7.99 39.01 9.39
C ILE A 86 6.48 39.24 9.62
N LEU A 87 5.93 38.52 10.61
CA LEU A 87 4.57 38.68 11.14
C LEU A 87 3.42 38.59 10.10
N GLY A 88 3.44 37.58 9.24
CA GLY A 88 2.25 37.16 8.48
C GLY A 88 1.74 38.14 7.41
N ILE A 89 2.55 39.13 7.01
CA ILE A 89 2.21 40.06 5.93
C ILE A 89 3.19 39.84 4.78
N LEU A 90 2.69 39.31 3.65
CA LEU A 90 3.44 39.28 2.41
C LEU A 90 3.50 40.70 1.83
N THR A 91 4.67 41.32 1.86
CA THR A 91 4.88 42.65 1.26
C THR A 91 5.74 42.51 0.01
N VAL A 92 5.15 42.78 -1.16
CA VAL A 92 5.89 42.87 -2.43
C VAL A 92 6.19 44.34 -2.68
N CYS A 93 7.46 44.73 -2.63
CA CYS A 93 7.89 46.09 -2.95
C CYS A 93 8.48 46.12 -4.36
N PHE A 94 7.96 47.01 -5.21
CA PHE A 94 8.57 47.37 -6.48
C PHE A 94 9.34 48.67 -6.30
N THR A 95 10.63 48.70 -6.63
CA THR A 95 11.37 49.96 -6.75
C THR A 95 11.47 50.34 -8.22
N SER A 96 10.77 51.40 -8.60
CA SER A 96 11.12 52.21 -9.76
C SER A 96 11.12 53.69 -9.33
N PRO A 97 11.94 54.56 -9.93
CA PRO A 97 12.11 55.93 -9.42
C PRO A 97 10.84 56.81 -9.46
N ASN A 98 9.74 56.36 -10.08
CA ASN A 98 8.56 57.18 -10.32
C ASN A 98 7.21 56.45 -10.16
N LEU A 99 7.10 55.42 -9.30
CA LEU A 99 5.79 54.82 -8.97
C LEU A 99 5.40 55.05 -7.50
N THR A 100 4.22 55.65 -7.31
CA THR A 100 3.54 55.73 -6.02
C THR A 100 3.22 54.32 -5.53
N VAL A 101 3.67 53.96 -4.31
CA VAL A 101 3.41 52.64 -3.72
C VAL A 101 1.91 52.50 -3.44
N GLN A 102 1.19 51.76 -4.28
CA GLN A 102 -0.19 51.37 -3.97
C GLN A 102 -0.16 50.09 -3.14
N LYS A 103 -0.59 50.20 -1.88
CA LYS A 103 -0.65 49.08 -0.94
C LYS A 103 -1.82 48.16 -1.35
N CYS A 104 -1.56 47.15 -2.17
CA CYS A 104 -2.55 46.11 -2.46
C CYS A 104 -2.64 45.15 -1.27
N GLY A 105 -3.71 45.26 -0.47
CA GLY A 105 -3.99 44.32 0.60
C GLY A 105 -4.38 42.96 0.04
N LEU A 106 -3.44 42.01 0.01
CA LEU A 106 -3.73 40.60 -0.22
C LEU A 106 -4.37 40.02 1.05
N LYS A 107 -5.68 39.75 1.01
CA LYS A 107 -6.33 38.90 2.01
C LYS A 107 -6.21 37.45 1.54
N LEU A 108 -5.34 36.69 2.19
CA LEU A 108 -5.33 35.24 2.06
C LEU A 108 -6.64 34.72 2.66
N LYS A 109 -7.49 34.14 1.82
CA LYS A 109 -8.65 33.39 2.29
C LYS A 109 -8.16 31.97 2.55
N GLU A 110 -7.95 31.62 3.80
CA GLU A 110 -7.81 30.22 4.17
C GLU A 110 -9.13 29.51 3.81
N THR A 111 -9.10 28.68 2.77
CA THR A 111 -10.14 27.67 2.61
C THR A 111 -9.92 26.65 3.73
N PRO A 112 -10.88 26.47 4.65
CA PRO A 112 -10.77 25.41 5.63
C PRO A 112 -10.53 24.10 4.89
N ARG A 113 -9.47 23.37 5.23
CA ARG A 113 -9.33 21.98 4.78
C ARG A 113 -10.57 21.25 5.28
N GLN A 114 -11.49 20.95 4.38
CA GLN A 114 -12.57 20.03 4.70
C GLN A 114 -11.91 18.71 5.09
N PRO A 115 -12.22 18.11 6.25
CA PRO A 115 -11.70 16.79 6.56
C PRO A 115 -12.12 15.85 5.43
N ILE A 116 -11.12 15.27 4.74
CA ILE A 116 -11.37 14.22 3.75
C ILE A 116 -11.92 13.05 4.54
N SER A 117 -13.24 12.84 4.46
CA SER A 117 -13.86 11.63 4.98
C SER A 117 -13.54 10.51 4.00
N TYR A 118 -12.57 9.66 4.36
CA TYR A 118 -12.24 8.46 3.59
C TYR A 118 -13.40 7.47 3.74
N LYS A 119 -14.39 7.58 2.84
CA LYS A 119 -15.66 6.85 2.92
C LYS A 119 -15.52 5.34 3.09
N TYR A 120 -14.48 4.72 2.50
CA TYR A 120 -14.38 3.26 2.37
C TYR A 120 -13.32 2.61 3.29
N GLY A 121 -12.23 3.31 3.60
CA GLY A 121 -11.15 2.75 4.43
C GLY A 121 -10.54 1.46 3.87
N PRO A 122 -9.90 1.51 2.68
CA PRO A 122 -9.26 0.32 2.10
C PRO A 122 -8.12 -0.17 2.99
N ARG A 123 -7.96 -1.48 3.13
CA ARG A 123 -6.94 -2.08 4.02
C ARG A 123 -6.11 -3.18 3.38
N SER A 124 -6.71 -3.94 2.48
CA SER A 124 -6.06 -5.03 1.78
C SER A 124 -6.65 -5.15 0.38
N VAL A 125 -5.83 -5.64 -0.53
CA VAL A 125 -6.14 -5.83 -1.93
C VAL A 125 -5.66 -7.21 -2.38
N ALA A 126 -6.44 -7.88 -3.20
CA ALA A 126 -6.02 -9.05 -3.96
C ALA A 126 -6.44 -8.90 -5.42
N VAL A 127 -5.74 -9.61 -6.31
CA VAL A 127 -5.90 -9.57 -7.77
C VAL A 127 -6.29 -10.95 -8.26
N GLY A 128 -7.20 -11.01 -9.23
CA GLY A 128 -7.67 -12.24 -9.87
C GLY A 128 -8.50 -11.90 -11.10
N ASP A 129 -8.85 -12.89 -11.91
CA ASP A 129 -9.86 -12.75 -12.97
C ASP A 129 -11.19 -13.31 -12.41
N PHE A 130 -12.07 -12.42 -11.93
CA PHE A 130 -13.29 -12.80 -11.21
C PHE A 130 -14.50 -12.96 -12.14
N ASN A 131 -14.38 -12.55 -13.40
CA ASN A 131 -15.45 -12.60 -14.39
C ASN A 131 -15.05 -13.37 -15.68
N ASN A 132 -13.88 -14.02 -15.68
CA ASN A 132 -13.32 -14.82 -16.76
C ASN A 132 -13.17 -14.05 -18.09
N ASP A 133 -12.88 -12.76 -18.03
CA ASP A 133 -12.65 -11.93 -19.22
C ASP A 133 -11.17 -11.78 -19.60
N SER A 134 -10.28 -12.46 -18.87
CA SER A 134 -8.82 -12.43 -19.00
C SER A 134 -8.15 -11.11 -18.62
N TRP A 135 -8.89 -10.14 -18.08
CA TRP A 135 -8.32 -8.95 -17.45
C TRP A 135 -8.13 -9.19 -15.96
N SER A 136 -7.11 -8.55 -15.39
CA SER A 136 -6.92 -8.56 -13.94
C SER A 136 -7.93 -7.62 -13.29
N ASP A 137 -8.74 -8.20 -12.43
CA ASP A 137 -9.65 -7.51 -11.52
C ASP A 137 -9.00 -7.32 -10.15
N MET A 138 -9.69 -6.59 -9.29
CA MET A 138 -9.22 -6.30 -7.95
C MET A 138 -10.36 -6.43 -6.94
N VAL A 139 -10.11 -7.15 -5.84
CA VAL A 139 -10.95 -7.13 -4.63
C VAL A 139 -10.26 -6.35 -3.53
N VAL A 140 -11.00 -5.48 -2.85
CA VAL A 140 -10.50 -4.60 -1.78
C VAL A 140 -11.34 -4.77 -0.51
N ALA A 141 -10.69 -5.06 0.62
CA ALA A 141 -11.31 -4.98 1.95
C ALA A 141 -11.47 -3.52 2.38
N ASN A 142 -12.72 -3.10 2.63
CA ASN A 142 -13.07 -1.74 3.02
C ASN A 142 -13.65 -1.72 4.44
N HIS A 143 -12.79 -1.47 5.42
CA HIS A 143 -13.15 -1.63 6.83
C HIS A 143 -14.19 -0.61 7.31
N ALA A 144 -14.23 0.60 6.73
CA ALA A 144 -15.12 1.66 7.18
C ALA A 144 -16.59 1.43 6.77
N VAL A 145 -16.82 0.62 5.72
CA VAL A 145 -18.16 0.29 5.21
C VAL A 145 -18.55 -1.17 5.43
N ASN A 146 -17.70 -1.97 6.09
CA ASN A 146 -17.96 -3.39 6.36
C ASN A 146 -18.31 -4.19 5.10
N ALA A 147 -17.48 -4.05 4.07
CA ALA A 147 -17.67 -4.72 2.78
C ALA A 147 -16.33 -5.02 2.10
N VAL A 148 -16.35 -5.97 1.17
CA VAL A 148 -15.35 -6.05 0.10
C VAL A 148 -15.91 -5.39 -1.16
N ALA A 149 -15.04 -4.75 -1.93
CA ALA A 149 -15.38 -4.11 -3.19
C ALA A 149 -14.62 -4.76 -4.33
N ILE A 150 -15.32 -5.11 -5.41
CA ILE A 150 -14.72 -5.71 -6.60
C ILE A 150 -14.72 -4.67 -7.72
N TYR A 151 -13.54 -4.45 -8.29
CA TYR A 151 -13.29 -3.56 -9.41
C TYR A 151 -12.91 -4.42 -10.60
N PHE A 152 -13.76 -4.46 -11.64
CA PHE A 152 -13.48 -5.25 -12.83
C PHE A 152 -12.57 -4.49 -13.78
N GLY A 153 -11.53 -5.13 -14.28
CA GLY A 153 -10.74 -4.63 -15.39
C GLY A 153 -11.64 -4.46 -16.62
N GLN A 154 -11.50 -3.36 -17.35
CA GLN A 154 -12.28 -3.13 -18.58
C GLN A 154 -11.39 -3.03 -19.82
N ASN A 155 -10.17 -2.56 -19.62
CA ASN A 155 -9.11 -2.43 -20.61
C ASN A 155 -7.78 -2.26 -19.86
N SER A 156 -6.68 -2.05 -20.58
CA SER A 156 -5.33 -1.91 -20.02
C SER A 156 -5.11 -0.70 -19.10
N SER A 157 -6.11 0.14 -18.85
CA SER A 157 -5.94 1.41 -18.12
C SER A 157 -7.08 1.79 -17.17
N SER A 158 -8.16 1.01 -17.08
CA SER A 158 -9.31 1.39 -16.26
C SER A 158 -10.05 0.22 -15.63
N PHE A 159 -10.68 0.52 -14.49
CA PHE A 159 -11.59 -0.37 -13.77
C PHE A 159 -13.03 0.14 -13.84
N SER A 160 -13.99 -0.77 -13.70
CA SER A 160 -15.40 -0.47 -13.57
C SER A 160 -15.72 0.28 -12.27
N THR A 161 -16.94 0.81 -12.18
CA THR A 161 -17.54 1.15 -10.87
C THR A 161 -17.54 -0.11 -9.99
N PRO A 162 -17.09 -0.03 -8.73
CA PRO A 162 -16.98 -1.22 -7.91
C PRO A 162 -18.34 -1.75 -7.43
N ILE A 163 -18.47 -3.07 -7.39
CA ILE A 163 -19.60 -3.74 -6.74
C ILE A 163 -19.20 -4.05 -5.29
N GLN A 164 -20.08 -3.75 -4.34
CA GLN A 164 -19.85 -3.95 -2.91
C GLN A 164 -20.57 -5.20 -2.42
N TYR A 165 -19.84 -6.06 -1.71
CA TYR A 165 -20.37 -7.25 -1.04
C TYR A 165 -20.24 -7.07 0.47
N PRO A 166 -21.35 -6.92 1.21
CA PRO A 166 -21.31 -6.72 2.66
C PRO A 166 -20.70 -7.93 3.39
N THR A 167 -19.72 -7.67 4.25
CA THR A 167 -19.12 -8.68 5.13
C THR A 167 -19.90 -8.83 6.44
N GLY A 168 -20.74 -7.86 6.78
CA GLY A 168 -21.64 -7.90 7.96
C GLY A 168 -21.39 -6.72 8.90
N ASN A 169 -22.40 -6.32 9.67
CA ASN A 169 -22.28 -5.12 10.52
C ASN A 169 -21.18 -5.29 11.59
N GLY A 170 -20.28 -4.31 11.68
CA GLY A 170 -19.16 -4.35 12.63
C GLY A 170 -18.04 -5.35 12.27
N SER A 171 -18.04 -5.92 11.06
CA SER A 171 -17.04 -6.89 10.64
C SER A 171 -15.63 -6.31 10.51
N THR A 172 -15.51 -5.04 10.11
CA THR A 172 -14.23 -4.33 9.88
C THR A 172 -13.22 -5.22 9.12
N PRO A 173 -13.49 -5.59 7.85
CA PRO A 173 -12.64 -6.50 7.08
C PRO A 173 -11.19 -6.00 7.04
N TYR A 174 -10.26 -6.91 7.33
CA TYR A 174 -8.83 -6.62 7.44
C TYR A 174 -8.08 -6.99 6.17
N ILE A 175 -8.14 -8.28 5.82
CA ILE A 175 -7.38 -8.88 4.73
C ILE A 175 -8.30 -9.75 3.88
N VAL A 176 -8.05 -9.73 2.57
CA VAL A 176 -8.70 -10.59 1.58
C VAL A 176 -7.72 -11.60 1.03
N ALA A 177 -8.20 -12.82 0.79
CA ALA A 177 -7.53 -13.87 0.03
C ALA A 177 -8.46 -14.36 -1.07
N VAL A 178 -7.85 -14.87 -2.15
CA VAL A 178 -8.53 -15.31 -3.37
C VAL A 178 -8.01 -16.68 -3.73
N GLY A 179 -8.92 -17.64 -3.91
CA GLY A 179 -8.59 -19.04 -4.22
C GLY A 179 -9.88 -19.81 -4.57
N ASP A 180 -9.74 -21.04 -5.07
CA ASP A 180 -10.89 -21.92 -5.36
C ASP A 180 -11.24 -22.76 -4.12
N PHE A 181 -12.22 -22.31 -3.33
CA PHE A 181 -12.58 -22.92 -2.05
C PHE A 181 -13.69 -24.00 -2.19
N ASN A 182 -14.23 -24.19 -3.40
CA ASN A 182 -15.31 -25.12 -3.70
C ASN A 182 -14.98 -26.10 -4.85
N THR A 183 -13.75 -26.08 -5.36
CA THR A 183 -13.22 -26.96 -6.42
C THR A 183 -13.93 -26.85 -7.77
N ASP A 184 -14.55 -25.72 -8.08
CA ASP A 184 -15.22 -25.48 -9.37
C ASP A 184 -14.36 -24.75 -10.41
N SER A 185 -13.09 -24.50 -10.09
CA SER A 185 -12.12 -23.74 -10.89
C SER A 185 -12.46 -22.27 -11.10
N ILE A 186 -13.32 -21.70 -10.26
CA ILE A 186 -13.64 -20.27 -10.22
C ILE A 186 -13.01 -19.65 -8.97
N LEU A 187 -12.53 -18.42 -9.09
CA LEU A 187 -11.98 -17.69 -7.95
C LEU A 187 -13.07 -17.29 -6.97
N ASP A 188 -12.93 -17.74 -5.73
CA ASP A 188 -13.71 -17.34 -4.57
C ASP A 188 -12.92 -16.32 -3.72
N ILE A 189 -13.60 -15.74 -2.72
CA ILE A 189 -13.01 -14.72 -1.83
C ILE A 189 -13.20 -15.14 -0.37
N ALA A 190 -12.10 -15.17 0.39
CA ALA A 190 -12.11 -15.30 1.83
C ALA A 190 -11.67 -13.97 2.48
N VAL A 191 -12.37 -13.55 3.54
CA VAL A 191 -12.18 -12.25 4.19
C VAL A 191 -12.03 -12.43 5.68
N ALA A 192 -10.89 -12.04 6.24
CA ALA A 192 -10.72 -11.98 7.69
C ALA A 192 -11.38 -10.70 8.23
N ASN A 193 -12.42 -10.89 9.04
CA ASN A 193 -13.19 -9.82 9.66
C ASN A 193 -12.68 -9.58 11.08
N PHE A 194 -11.85 -8.55 11.25
CA PHE A 194 -11.18 -8.24 12.51
C PHE A 194 -12.15 -7.92 13.66
N GLY A 195 -13.26 -7.26 13.36
CA GLY A 195 -14.19 -6.71 14.36
C GLY A 195 -15.20 -7.73 14.84
N SER A 196 -15.70 -8.56 13.92
CA SER A 196 -16.61 -9.67 14.24
C SER A 196 -15.88 -10.96 14.62
N ASN A 197 -14.55 -11.01 14.48
CA ASN A 197 -13.71 -12.18 14.74
C ASN A 197 -14.15 -13.43 13.95
N SER A 198 -14.26 -13.23 12.64
CA SER A 198 -14.82 -14.24 11.75
C SER A 198 -14.14 -14.22 10.38
N ILE A 199 -14.43 -15.24 9.58
CA ILE A 199 -14.02 -15.33 8.19
C ILE A 199 -15.29 -15.35 7.34
N GLY A 200 -15.45 -14.37 6.45
CA GLY A 200 -16.49 -14.39 5.43
C GLY A 200 -15.99 -15.12 4.19
N VAL A 201 -16.76 -16.08 3.67
CA VAL A 201 -16.44 -16.78 2.40
C VAL A 201 -17.51 -16.45 1.37
N PHE A 202 -17.07 -15.96 0.21
CA PHE A 202 -17.90 -15.61 -0.92
C PHE A 202 -17.53 -16.50 -2.10
N LEU A 203 -18.48 -17.31 -2.57
CA LEU A 203 -18.25 -18.16 -3.74
C LEU A 203 -18.53 -17.37 -5.02
N GLY A 204 -17.60 -17.46 -5.97
CA GLY A 204 -17.72 -16.83 -7.28
C GLY A 204 -18.55 -17.67 -8.24
N TYR A 205 -19.28 -17.02 -9.15
CA TYR A 205 -19.97 -17.69 -10.25
C TYR A 205 -19.25 -17.54 -11.60
N GLY A 206 -18.06 -16.93 -11.61
CA GLY A 206 -17.23 -16.77 -12.81
C GLY A 206 -17.74 -15.75 -13.81
N ASN A 207 -18.76 -14.98 -13.44
CA ASN A 207 -19.35 -13.88 -14.20
C ASN A 207 -19.25 -12.54 -13.46
N GLY A 208 -18.37 -12.46 -12.45
CA GLY A 208 -18.21 -11.32 -11.55
C GLY A 208 -19.23 -11.23 -10.42
N SER A 209 -20.19 -12.16 -10.32
CA SER A 209 -21.11 -12.21 -9.18
C SER A 209 -20.66 -13.22 -8.13
N PHE A 210 -20.99 -12.91 -6.86
CA PHE A 210 -20.59 -13.68 -5.69
C PHE A 210 -21.76 -13.92 -4.74
N GLU A 211 -21.77 -15.09 -4.11
CA GLU A 211 -22.70 -15.44 -3.04
C GLU A 211 -21.95 -15.55 -1.71
N LYS A 212 -22.44 -14.88 -0.65
CA LYS A 212 -21.92 -15.09 0.70
C LYS A 212 -22.35 -16.47 1.20
N ARG A 213 -21.44 -17.44 1.17
CA ARG A 213 -21.70 -18.83 1.51
C ARG A 213 -21.63 -19.11 3.00
N ALA A 214 -20.65 -18.53 3.68
CA ALA A 214 -20.37 -18.81 5.07
C ALA A 214 -19.86 -17.58 5.83
N GLU A 215 -20.12 -17.59 7.15
CA GLU A 215 -19.49 -16.71 8.13
C GLU A 215 -18.96 -17.61 9.25
N LEU A 216 -17.65 -17.82 9.26
CA LEU A 216 -16.99 -18.77 10.16
C LEU A 216 -16.49 -18.02 11.40
N SER A 217 -17.08 -18.29 12.56
CA SER A 217 -16.60 -17.71 13.82
C SER A 217 -15.30 -18.38 14.26
N ILE A 218 -14.30 -17.57 14.63
CA ILE A 218 -12.99 -18.05 15.08
C ILE A 218 -12.64 -17.55 16.49
N GLY A 219 -13.66 -17.40 17.35
CA GLY A 219 -13.50 -16.95 18.74
C GLY A 219 -13.11 -15.46 18.84
N SER A 220 -12.67 -14.98 20.00
CA SER A 220 -12.27 -13.57 20.19
C SER A 220 -10.87 -13.26 19.64
N SER A 221 -10.63 -13.61 18.38
CA SER A 221 -9.31 -13.76 17.76
C SER A 221 -8.73 -12.52 17.09
N ARG A 222 -9.56 -11.58 16.62
CA ARG A 222 -9.14 -10.40 15.84
C ARG A 222 -8.18 -10.77 14.71
N PRO A 223 -8.61 -11.59 13.73
CA PRO A 223 -7.74 -12.09 12.67
C PRO A 223 -7.19 -10.95 11.82
N ILE A 224 -5.89 -11.00 11.52
CA ILE A 224 -5.20 -9.97 10.71
C ILE A 224 -4.52 -10.54 9.47
N PHE A 225 -4.42 -11.86 9.38
CA PHE A 225 -3.85 -12.59 8.27
C PHE A 225 -4.81 -13.71 7.87
N ILE A 226 -4.83 -14.03 6.58
CA ILE A 226 -5.46 -15.22 6.03
C ILE A 226 -4.53 -15.82 4.98
N GLY A 227 -4.25 -17.12 5.12
CA GLY A 227 -3.55 -17.93 4.12
C GLY A 227 -4.41 -19.13 3.76
N PHE A 228 -4.12 -19.76 2.62
CA PHE A 228 -4.83 -20.94 2.17
C PHE A 228 -3.88 -21.92 1.48
N PHE A 229 -3.97 -23.18 1.89
CA PHE A 229 -3.07 -24.25 1.48
C PHE A 229 -3.82 -25.58 1.63
N ASP A 230 -3.44 -26.60 0.87
CA ASP A 230 -3.86 -27.98 1.12
C ASP A 230 -2.93 -28.56 2.21
N LEU A 231 -3.34 -28.55 3.48
CA LEU A 231 -2.48 -28.90 4.62
C LEU A 231 -2.53 -30.39 4.96
N ASN A 232 -3.55 -31.10 4.48
CA ASN A 232 -3.78 -32.52 4.73
C ASN A 232 -3.68 -33.38 3.47
N ASN A 233 -3.22 -32.81 2.35
CA ASN A 233 -3.07 -33.46 1.04
C ASN A 233 -4.39 -34.07 0.50
N ASP A 234 -5.53 -33.43 0.79
CA ASP A 234 -6.84 -33.88 0.30
C ASP A 234 -7.30 -33.17 -0.98
N THR A 235 -6.44 -32.34 -1.57
CA THR A 235 -6.64 -31.52 -2.78
C THR A 235 -7.62 -30.37 -2.64
N THR A 236 -8.10 -30.09 -1.43
CA THR A 236 -8.96 -28.94 -1.14
C THR A 236 -8.18 -27.87 -0.38
N LEU A 237 -8.55 -26.61 -0.59
CA LEU A 237 -7.90 -25.50 0.12
C LEU A 237 -8.44 -25.39 1.55
N ASP A 238 -7.53 -25.45 2.51
CA ASP A 238 -7.77 -25.10 3.90
C ASP A 238 -7.52 -23.62 4.14
N ILE A 239 -8.08 -23.08 5.23
CA ILE A 239 -7.85 -21.69 5.64
C ILE A 239 -7.04 -21.65 6.93
N ILE A 240 -6.01 -20.82 6.95
CA ILE A 240 -5.24 -20.47 8.16
C ILE A 240 -5.43 -18.98 8.48
N THR A 241 -5.62 -18.65 9.75
CA THR A 241 -5.60 -17.26 10.24
C THR A 241 -4.52 -17.03 11.28
N ALA A 242 -3.90 -15.84 11.25
CA ALA A 242 -3.13 -15.32 12.39
C ALA A 242 -4.04 -14.43 13.25
N ASN A 243 -4.22 -14.81 14.50
CA ASN A 243 -5.19 -14.22 15.39
C ASN A 243 -4.52 -13.22 16.32
N TYR A 244 -4.37 -11.96 15.91
CA TYR A 244 -3.63 -10.95 16.69
C TYR A 244 -4.18 -10.70 18.09
N GLY A 245 -5.49 -10.88 18.29
CA GLY A 245 -6.16 -10.71 19.58
C GLY A 245 -5.94 -11.87 20.55
N THR A 246 -5.47 -13.01 20.05
CA THR A 246 -5.16 -14.21 20.83
C THR A 246 -3.72 -14.64 20.59
N GLN A 247 -3.25 -15.62 21.33
CA GLN A 247 -1.91 -16.17 21.17
C GLN A 247 -1.99 -17.41 20.30
N SER A 248 -2.56 -17.28 19.11
CA SER A 248 -2.83 -18.45 18.27
C SER A 248 -2.90 -18.17 16.78
N ILE A 249 -2.75 -19.24 16.02
CA ILE A 249 -3.35 -19.37 14.69
C ILE A 249 -4.60 -20.25 14.77
N SER A 250 -5.48 -20.16 13.77
CA SER A 250 -6.57 -21.12 13.58
C SER A 250 -6.48 -21.74 12.19
N ILE A 251 -6.81 -23.03 12.11
CA ILE A 251 -6.90 -23.80 10.87
C ILE A 251 -8.33 -24.31 10.71
N LEU A 252 -8.91 -24.11 9.53
CA LEU A 252 -10.22 -24.60 9.14
C LEU A 252 -10.06 -25.43 7.88
N PHE A 253 -10.29 -26.74 7.98
CA PHE A 253 -10.11 -27.65 6.86
C PHE A 253 -11.24 -27.50 5.85
N GLY A 254 -10.89 -27.44 4.57
CA GLY A 254 -11.84 -27.39 3.46
C GLY A 254 -12.59 -28.71 3.29
N TYR A 255 -13.82 -28.64 2.79
CA TYR A 255 -14.55 -29.84 2.32
C TYR A 255 -14.73 -29.84 0.80
N GLY A 256 -14.08 -28.91 0.08
CA GLY A 256 -14.19 -28.78 -1.38
C GLY A 256 -15.58 -28.38 -1.88
N ASN A 257 -16.43 -27.78 -1.04
CA ASN A 257 -17.77 -27.33 -1.44
C ASN A 257 -18.12 -25.94 -0.86
N GLY A 258 -17.09 -25.17 -0.49
CA GLY A 258 -17.21 -23.87 0.17
C GLY A 258 -17.60 -23.95 1.66
N ASN A 259 -17.74 -25.14 2.25
CA ASN A 259 -17.84 -25.31 3.70
C ASN A 259 -16.49 -25.75 4.28
N PHE A 260 -16.33 -25.47 5.56
CA PHE A 260 -15.11 -25.72 6.31
C PHE A 260 -15.40 -26.40 7.65
N SER A 261 -14.38 -27.03 8.23
CA SER A 261 -14.42 -27.56 9.58
C SER A 261 -14.61 -26.46 10.63
N SER A 262 -14.90 -26.88 11.86
CA SER A 262 -14.70 -25.99 13.01
C SER A 262 -13.21 -25.63 13.16
N PRO A 263 -12.88 -24.43 13.66
CA PRO A 263 -11.50 -23.99 13.78
C PRO A 263 -10.73 -24.82 14.82
N THR A 264 -9.58 -25.33 14.39
CA THR A 264 -8.57 -25.90 15.29
C THR A 264 -7.54 -24.82 15.58
N SER A 265 -7.29 -24.52 16.86
CA SER A 265 -6.35 -23.47 17.26
C SER A 265 -5.01 -24.04 17.72
N TYR A 266 -3.92 -23.43 17.26
CA TYR A 266 -2.55 -23.74 17.70
C TYR A 266 -1.94 -22.54 18.42
N SER A 267 -1.35 -22.78 19.60
CA SER A 267 -0.77 -21.73 20.43
C SER A 267 0.54 -21.21 19.84
N THR A 268 0.66 -19.88 19.79
CA THR A 268 1.89 -19.16 19.40
C THR A 268 2.66 -18.58 20.58
N ASP A 269 2.27 -18.97 21.81
CA ASP A 269 2.76 -18.51 23.12
C ASP A 269 2.25 -17.17 23.60
N TYR A 270 2.34 -17.00 24.91
CA TYR A 270 1.99 -15.78 25.62
C TYR A 270 2.63 -14.53 24.98
N ASP A 271 1.82 -13.49 24.76
CA ASP A 271 2.21 -12.20 24.16
C ASP A 271 2.88 -12.28 22.76
N SER A 272 2.61 -13.33 21.99
CA SER A 272 3.21 -13.51 20.65
C SER A 272 2.71 -12.56 19.57
N PHE A 273 1.43 -12.19 19.57
CA PHE A 273 0.78 -11.36 18.54
C PHE A 273 1.14 -11.83 17.11
N PRO A 274 0.68 -13.04 16.69
CA PRO A 274 1.05 -13.60 15.40
C PRO A 274 0.55 -12.70 14.26
N SER A 275 1.40 -12.47 13.26
CA SER A 275 1.19 -11.46 12.20
C SER A 275 1.11 -12.03 10.79
N SER A 276 1.84 -13.10 10.50
CA SER A 276 1.88 -13.73 9.17
C SER A 276 2.18 -15.22 9.31
N VAL A 277 1.68 -16.01 8.37
CA VAL A 277 1.93 -17.46 8.29
C VAL A 277 2.34 -17.81 6.87
N VAL A 278 3.37 -18.64 6.71
CA VAL A 278 3.78 -19.24 5.44
C VAL A 278 3.99 -20.74 5.63
N THR A 279 3.95 -21.49 4.54
CA THR A 279 4.13 -22.94 4.56
C THR A 279 5.37 -23.37 3.77
N GLY A 280 5.89 -24.53 4.12
CA GLY A 280 7.01 -25.18 3.44
C GLY A 280 7.35 -26.49 4.13
N ASP A 281 8.01 -27.40 3.45
CA ASP A 281 8.62 -28.57 4.09
C ASP A 281 9.99 -28.15 4.66
N PHE A 282 10.03 -27.85 5.96
CA PHE A 282 11.24 -27.34 6.61
C PHE A 282 12.09 -28.45 7.23
N ASN A 283 11.60 -29.68 7.29
CA ASN A 283 12.29 -30.83 7.88
C ASN A 283 12.53 -32.01 6.91
N ASN A 284 12.11 -31.88 5.65
CA ASN A 284 12.16 -32.88 4.58
C ASN A 284 11.39 -34.18 4.89
N ASP A 285 10.25 -34.07 5.58
CA ASP A 285 9.36 -35.21 5.81
C ASP A 285 8.23 -35.35 4.76
N ASN A 286 8.19 -34.42 3.79
CA ASN A 286 7.18 -34.28 2.73
C ASN A 286 5.79 -33.84 3.20
N TYR A 287 5.66 -33.30 4.40
CA TYR A 287 4.45 -32.64 4.87
C TYR A 287 4.66 -31.13 4.99
N LEU A 288 3.59 -30.37 4.81
CA LEU A 288 3.67 -28.92 4.98
C LEU A 288 3.82 -28.59 6.47
N ASP A 289 4.86 -27.84 6.79
CA ASP A 289 5.05 -27.16 8.06
C ASP A 289 4.53 -25.72 7.98
N LEU A 290 4.31 -25.10 9.13
CA LEU A 290 3.95 -23.68 9.23
C LEU A 290 5.08 -22.89 9.86
N ALA A 291 5.47 -21.79 9.23
CA ALA A 291 6.26 -20.74 9.86
C ALA A 291 5.36 -19.55 10.19
N ILE A 292 5.48 -19.02 11.41
CA ILE A 292 4.62 -17.95 11.94
C ILE A 292 5.51 -16.84 12.48
N SER A 293 5.32 -15.61 12.00
CA SER A 293 5.97 -14.44 12.59
C SER A 293 5.19 -13.98 13.81
N ASN A 294 5.88 -13.90 14.95
CA ASN A 294 5.30 -13.45 16.22
C ASN A 294 5.85 -12.07 16.57
N TYR A 295 5.02 -11.06 16.36
CA TYR A 295 5.41 -9.65 16.52
C TYR A 295 5.89 -9.34 17.94
N GLY A 296 5.24 -9.87 18.99
CA GLY A 296 5.56 -9.50 20.38
C GLY A 296 6.67 -10.32 21.03
N THR A 297 6.94 -11.53 20.53
CA THR A 297 7.96 -12.41 21.11
C THR A 297 9.25 -12.46 20.28
N ASP A 298 9.40 -11.58 19.28
CA ASP A 298 10.63 -11.42 18.48
C ASP A 298 11.17 -12.76 17.94
N ASN A 299 10.27 -13.57 17.37
CA ASN A 299 10.65 -14.82 16.75
C ASN A 299 9.78 -15.20 15.57
N VAL A 300 10.31 -16.12 14.76
CA VAL A 300 9.52 -16.99 13.91
C VAL A 300 9.34 -18.33 14.63
N GLN A 301 8.10 -18.75 14.85
CA GLN A 301 7.78 -20.07 15.37
C GLN A 301 7.51 -21.02 14.19
N ILE A 302 8.09 -22.21 14.23
CA ILE A 302 7.80 -23.28 13.26
C ILE A 302 6.97 -24.36 13.95
N LEU A 303 5.88 -24.75 13.32
CA LEU A 303 5.01 -25.87 13.69
C LEU A 303 5.19 -26.96 12.63
N PHE A 304 5.74 -28.11 13.03
CA PHE A 304 5.94 -29.23 12.10
C PHE A 304 4.64 -29.99 11.87
N GLY A 305 4.32 -30.18 10.59
CA GLY A 305 3.14 -30.89 10.12
C GLY A 305 3.29 -32.40 10.16
N ASN A 306 2.23 -33.09 9.74
CA ASN A 306 2.25 -34.51 9.46
C ASN A 306 1.15 -34.85 8.45
N GLU A 307 1.07 -36.12 8.06
CA GLU A 307 0.10 -36.64 7.08
C GLU A 307 -1.36 -36.24 7.34
N SER A 308 -1.76 -36.08 8.60
CA SER A 308 -3.13 -35.73 8.96
C SER A 308 -3.42 -34.22 8.93
N GLY A 309 -2.45 -33.39 8.55
CA GLY A 309 -2.54 -31.93 8.64
C GLY A 309 -2.55 -31.40 10.08
N THR A 310 -2.06 -32.18 11.04
CA THR A 310 -1.95 -31.74 12.44
C THR A 310 -0.52 -31.33 12.78
N PHE A 311 -0.38 -30.40 13.73
CA PHE A 311 0.89 -29.79 14.09
C PHE A 311 1.24 -30.04 15.55
N ALA A 312 2.48 -30.44 15.84
CA ALA A 312 2.85 -30.84 17.21
C ALA A 312 4.23 -30.35 17.65
N ALA A 313 5.28 -30.66 16.88
CA ALA A 313 6.64 -30.25 17.25
C ALA A 313 6.83 -28.76 16.92
N VAL A 314 7.42 -28.02 17.86
CA VAL A 314 7.59 -26.57 17.78
C VAL A 314 9.03 -26.18 17.98
N ILE A 315 9.56 -25.35 17.07
CA ILE A 315 10.80 -24.61 17.29
C ILE A 315 10.55 -23.11 17.24
N ARG A 316 11.47 -22.34 17.84
CA ARG A 316 11.41 -20.87 17.87
C ARG A 316 12.75 -20.32 17.42
N LEU A 317 12.71 -19.52 16.38
CA LEU A 317 13.85 -18.89 15.76
C LEU A 317 13.84 -17.43 16.16
N SER A 318 14.75 -17.03 17.06
CA SER A 318 14.83 -15.63 17.48
C SER A 318 15.17 -14.74 16.30
N THR A 319 14.40 -13.67 16.13
CA THR A 319 14.65 -12.64 15.10
C THR A 319 15.43 -11.45 15.64
N GLY A 320 15.86 -11.51 16.91
CA GLY A 320 16.59 -10.46 17.63
C GLY A 320 15.66 -9.61 18.49
N LEU A 321 16.15 -9.16 19.66
CA LEU A 321 15.36 -8.36 20.60
C LEU A 321 14.87 -7.05 19.96
N GLY A 322 13.57 -6.78 20.04
CA GLY A 322 12.91 -5.62 19.46
C GLY A 322 12.76 -5.67 17.94
N SER A 323 12.96 -6.82 17.31
CA SER A 323 12.83 -6.98 15.85
C SER A 323 11.40 -6.87 15.35
N HIS A 324 10.41 -7.29 16.15
CA HIS A 324 8.99 -7.23 15.83
C HIS A 324 8.68 -7.74 14.41
N PRO A 325 8.87 -9.05 14.13
CA PRO A 325 8.69 -9.61 12.79
C PRO A 325 7.22 -9.46 12.35
N ASN A 326 7.02 -8.77 11.24
CA ASN A 326 5.69 -8.38 10.76
C ASN A 326 5.20 -9.27 9.60
N SER A 327 6.11 -9.64 8.70
CA SER A 327 5.80 -10.48 7.54
C SER A 327 6.96 -11.41 7.25
N ILE A 328 6.65 -12.58 6.71
CA ILE A 328 7.63 -13.61 6.33
C ILE A 328 7.31 -14.15 4.94
N THR A 329 8.33 -14.66 4.26
CA THR A 329 8.22 -15.36 2.98
C THR A 329 9.23 -16.50 2.91
N VAL A 330 8.98 -17.48 2.05
CA VAL A 330 9.83 -18.65 1.84
C VAL A 330 10.47 -18.60 0.47
N GLY A 331 11.69 -19.14 0.36
CA GLY A 331 12.40 -19.26 -0.91
C GLY A 331 13.78 -19.87 -0.73
N HIS A 332 14.50 -20.11 -1.83
CA HIS A 332 15.88 -20.57 -1.79
C HIS A 332 16.82 -19.35 -1.79
N PHE A 333 17.47 -19.05 -0.65
CA PHE A 333 18.33 -17.87 -0.51
C PHE A 333 19.83 -18.20 -0.53
N ASN A 334 20.22 -19.47 -0.51
CA ASN A 334 21.62 -19.91 -0.49
C ASN A 334 21.99 -20.98 -1.54
N GLN A 335 21.10 -21.25 -2.52
CA GLN A 335 21.27 -22.27 -3.58
C GLN A 335 21.37 -23.73 -3.08
N ASP A 336 20.91 -24.03 -1.86
CA ASP A 336 20.62 -25.41 -1.48
C ASP A 336 19.21 -25.84 -1.96
N VAL A 337 18.81 -27.05 -1.58
CA VAL A 337 17.51 -27.63 -1.96
C VAL A 337 16.41 -27.36 -0.94
N TYR A 338 16.72 -26.69 0.17
CA TYR A 338 15.83 -26.47 1.29
C TYR A 338 15.19 -25.09 1.21
N LEU A 339 13.94 -24.98 1.66
CA LEU A 339 13.27 -23.69 1.74
C LEU A 339 13.81 -22.93 2.97
N ASP A 340 14.29 -21.73 2.72
CA ASP A 340 14.71 -20.76 3.73
C ASP A 340 13.57 -19.77 4.03
N ILE A 341 13.72 -18.97 5.10
CA ILE A 341 12.73 -17.98 5.51
C ILE A 341 13.34 -16.58 5.48
N ALA A 342 12.70 -15.64 4.79
CA ALA A 342 12.99 -14.22 4.88
C ALA A 342 11.96 -13.53 5.79
N VAL A 343 12.42 -12.60 6.62
CA VAL A 343 11.65 -11.97 7.70
C VAL A 343 11.76 -10.45 7.60
N ALA A 344 10.63 -9.76 7.52
CA ALA A 344 10.56 -8.30 7.64
C ALA A 344 10.48 -7.90 9.12
N ASN A 345 11.61 -7.46 9.67
CA ASN A 345 11.72 -7.02 11.06
C ASN A 345 11.39 -5.54 11.15
N TYR A 346 10.14 -5.24 11.51
CA TYR A 346 9.61 -3.88 11.57
C TYR A 346 10.34 -3.02 12.61
N GLY A 347 10.63 -3.58 13.79
CA GLY A 347 11.21 -2.82 14.89
C GLY A 347 12.69 -2.47 14.70
N THR A 348 13.44 -3.28 13.94
CA THR A 348 14.88 -3.04 13.68
C THR A 348 15.19 -2.48 12.29
N ASN A 349 14.18 -2.27 11.42
CA ASN A 349 14.34 -1.81 10.04
C ASN A 349 15.29 -2.71 9.23
N GLN A 350 15.06 -4.02 9.30
CA GLN A 350 15.93 -5.03 8.70
C GLN A 350 15.11 -6.13 8.02
N ILE A 351 15.67 -6.70 6.96
CA ILE A 351 15.30 -8.04 6.49
C ILE A 351 16.25 -9.06 7.13
N GLY A 352 15.68 -10.03 7.82
CA GLY A 352 16.39 -11.20 8.33
C GLY A 352 16.27 -12.38 7.38
N ILE A 353 17.32 -13.17 7.21
CA ILE A 353 17.30 -14.45 6.50
C ILE A 353 17.65 -15.57 7.49
N LEU A 354 16.75 -16.54 7.63
CA LEU A 354 16.91 -17.76 8.41
C LEU A 354 17.15 -18.92 7.43
N LEU A 355 18.39 -19.38 7.34
CA LEU A 355 18.78 -20.46 6.44
C LEU A 355 18.43 -21.83 7.05
N ASN A 356 17.76 -22.67 6.28
CA ASN A 356 17.33 -23.99 6.71
C ASN A 356 18.41 -25.05 6.45
N ASN A 357 18.61 -25.98 7.40
CA ASN A 357 19.53 -27.10 7.24
C ASN A 357 18.85 -28.38 6.69
N GLY A 358 17.54 -28.33 6.41
CA GLY A 358 16.78 -29.45 5.85
C GLY A 358 16.48 -30.58 6.82
N ASN A 359 16.51 -30.31 8.12
CA ASN A 359 16.21 -31.30 9.16
C ASN A 359 15.40 -30.70 10.32
N GLY A 360 14.69 -29.61 10.04
CA GLY A 360 13.94 -28.85 11.04
C GLY A 360 14.82 -27.99 11.93
N THR A 361 16.07 -27.72 11.54
CA THR A 361 16.96 -26.76 12.22
C THR A 361 17.36 -25.64 11.28
N PHE A 362 17.58 -24.46 11.84
CA PHE A 362 17.95 -23.26 11.09
C PHE A 362 19.24 -22.67 11.65
N ALA A 363 20.02 -22.03 10.77
CA ALA A 363 21.11 -21.18 11.18
C ALA A 363 20.59 -19.92 11.91
N ASN A 364 21.47 -19.25 12.63
CA ASN A 364 21.16 -17.93 13.18
C ASN A 364 20.82 -16.95 12.04
N GLN A 365 19.87 -16.05 12.32
CA GLN A 365 19.43 -15.05 11.36
C GLN A 365 20.59 -14.15 10.89
N VAL A 366 20.65 -13.95 9.57
CA VAL A 366 21.52 -12.95 8.93
C VAL A 366 20.70 -11.72 8.58
N ASN A 367 21.12 -10.54 9.03
CA ASN A 367 20.36 -9.29 8.88
C ASN A 367 20.92 -8.38 7.79
N TYR A 368 20.00 -7.79 7.02
CA TYR A 368 20.25 -6.82 5.96
C TYR A 368 19.44 -5.54 6.26
N SER A 369 20.09 -4.38 6.30
CA SER A 369 19.38 -3.11 6.52
C SER A 369 18.51 -2.75 5.33
N THR A 370 17.31 -2.22 5.58
CA THR A 370 16.43 -1.66 4.55
C THR A 370 16.62 -0.16 4.32
N GLY A 371 17.70 0.41 4.88
CA GLY A 371 17.93 1.85 4.91
C GLY A 371 17.30 2.53 6.12
N SER A 372 17.41 3.85 6.19
CA SER A 372 16.75 4.67 7.21
C SER A 372 15.55 5.37 6.57
N ALA A 373 14.45 5.49 7.29
CA ALA A 373 13.34 6.33 6.87
C ALA A 373 13.85 7.78 6.73
N SER A 374 13.88 8.31 5.50
CA SER A 374 13.93 9.76 5.30
C SER A 374 12.54 10.30 5.63
N LEU A 375 12.41 10.94 6.79
CA LEU A 375 11.19 11.63 7.21
C LEU A 375 10.94 12.91 6.41
#